data_AF-A0A961QUC0-F1
#
_entry.id   AF-A0A961QUC0-F1
#
_cell.length_a   1.000
_cell.length_b   1.000
_cell.length_c   1.000
_cell.angle_alpha   90.00
_cell.angle_beta   90.00
_cell.angle_gamma   90.00
#
_symmetry.space_group_name_H-M   'P 1'
#
loop_
_entity.id
_entity.type
_entity.pdbx_description
1 polymer ?
#
loop_
_entity_poly.entity_id
_entity_poly.type
_entity_poly.pdbx_seq_one_letter_code
_entity_poly.pdbx_strand_id
1 'polypeptide(L)'
;RILTETDNALTRQYTALMGTEEVAVTFTDDGIRALASIAAEVNRAVENIGARRLYTVLERVFEELSFAAPDRAGQAVVVDAAYVETSIGDLARSADLSRYVL
;
A
#
# COMPACT_ATOMS: atom_id res chain seq x y z
N ARG A 1 -14.04 -2.31 -2.82
CA ARG A 1 -14.91 -1.11 -2.91
C ARG A 1 -14.10 0.18 -2.78
N ILE A 2 -13.63 0.60 -1.59
CA ILE A 2 -12.94 1.91 -1.41
C ILE A 2 -11.63 2.04 -2.21
N LEU A 3 -10.90 0.93 -2.40
CA LEU A 3 -9.65 0.91 -3.17
C LEU A 3 -9.84 0.80 -4.70
N THR A 4 -11.06 0.68 -5.22
CA THR A 4 -11.27 0.32 -6.65
C THR A 4 -12.44 1.01 -7.34
N GLU A 5 -13.56 1.21 -6.63
CA GLU A 5 -14.81 1.73 -7.20
C GLU A 5 -14.93 3.25 -7.14
N THR A 6 -14.20 3.90 -6.24
CA THR A 6 -14.26 5.35 -6.07
C THR A 6 -13.43 6.05 -7.13
N ASP A 7 -13.91 7.20 -7.62
CA ASP A 7 -13.18 7.98 -8.63
C ASP A 7 -11.78 8.38 -8.16
N ASN A 8 -11.66 8.69 -6.86
CA ASN A 8 -10.41 9.00 -6.16
C ASN A 8 -9.88 7.82 -5.33
N ALA A 9 -10.04 6.58 -5.81
CA ALA A 9 -9.47 5.42 -5.14
C ALA A 9 -7.96 5.60 -4.90
N LEU A 10 -7.49 5.24 -3.71
CA LEU A 10 -6.08 5.43 -3.33
C LEU A 10 -5.11 4.73 -4.29
N THR A 11 -5.49 3.57 -4.83
CA THR A 11 -4.72 2.86 -5.86
C THR A 11 -4.51 3.71 -7.11
N ARG A 12 -5.54 4.42 -7.59
CA ARG A 12 -5.43 5.32 -8.74
C ARG A 12 -4.53 6.52 -8.43
N GLN A 13 -4.60 7.06 -7.22
CA GLN A 13 -3.73 8.16 -6.78
C GLN A 13 -2.27 7.72 -6.78
N TYR A 14 -1.95 6.55 -6.22
CA TYR A 14 -0.59 6.01 -6.21
C TYR A 14 -0.08 5.64 -7.61
N THR A 15 -0.92 5.06 -8.47
CA THR A 15 -0.57 4.84 -9.88
C THR A 15 -0.25 6.15 -10.58
N ALA A 16 -1.05 7.20 -10.37
CA ALA A 16 -0.80 8.51 -10.97
C ALA A 16 0.46 9.18 -10.42
N LEU A 17 0.70 9.09 -9.11
CA LEU A 17 1.88 9.64 -8.45
C LEU A 17 3.15 8.97 -8.95
N MET A 18 3.19 7.64 -9.03
CA MET A 18 4.36 6.93 -9.57
C MET A 18 4.57 7.21 -11.06
N GLY A 19 3.50 7.49 -11.79
CA GLY A 19 3.56 7.93 -13.18
C GLY A 19 4.30 9.26 -13.39
N THR A 20 4.42 10.13 -12.37
CA THR A 20 5.23 11.36 -12.50
C THR A 20 6.72 11.08 -12.59
N GLU A 21 7.15 9.94 -12.07
CA GLU A 21 8.53 9.42 -12.14
C GLU A 21 8.70 8.40 -13.29
N GLU A 22 7.74 8.34 -14.22
CA GLU A 22 7.71 7.38 -15.33
C GLU A 22 7.71 5.90 -14.88
N VAL A 23 7.23 5.61 -13.67
CA VAL A 23 7.06 4.25 -13.15
C VAL A 23 5.60 3.82 -13.34
N ALA A 24 5.37 2.80 -14.15
CA ALA A 24 4.04 2.24 -14.38
C ALA A 24 3.65 1.30 -13.23
N VAL A 25 2.58 1.61 -12.50
CA VAL A 25 2.12 0.77 -11.38
C VAL A 25 0.74 0.20 -11.65
N THR A 26 0.61 -1.11 -11.48
CA THR A 26 -0.67 -1.83 -11.58
C THR A 26 -0.94 -2.61 -10.31
N PHE A 27 -2.21 -2.76 -9.96
CA PHE A 27 -2.64 -3.54 -8.81
C PHE A 27 -3.41 -4.77 -9.28
N THR A 28 -3.10 -5.93 -8.72
CA THR A 28 -3.90 -7.14 -8.91
C THR A 28 -5.01 -7.21 -7.88
N ASP A 29 -6.04 -8.03 -8.16
CA ASP A 29 -7.18 -8.21 -7.24
C ASP A 29 -6.77 -8.83 -5.91
N ASP A 30 -5.75 -9.70 -5.89
CA ASP A 30 -5.16 -10.25 -4.68
C ASP A 30 -4.31 -9.23 -3.93
N GLY A 31 -3.55 -8.35 -4.62
CA GLY A 31 -2.84 -7.24 -3.98
C GLY A 31 -3.80 -6.27 -3.27
N ILE A 32 -4.91 -5.91 -3.92
CA ILE A 32 -5.97 -5.07 -3.32
C ILE A 32 -6.59 -5.75 -2.10
N ARG A 33 -6.83 -7.06 -2.15
CA ARG A 33 -7.34 -7.83 -1.01
C ARG A 33 -6.34 -7.89 0.14
N ALA A 34 -5.04 -8.04 -0.14
CA ALA A 34 -4.00 -8.03 0.86
C ALA A 34 -3.94 -6.68 1.61
N LEU A 35 -3.95 -5.56 0.88
CA LEU A 35 -4.02 -4.21 1.47
C LEU A 35 -5.22 -4.04 2.41
N ALA A 36 -6.40 -4.48 1.96
CA ALA A 36 -7.62 -4.40 2.77
C ALA A 36 -7.57 -5.30 4.01
N SER A 37 -6.99 -6.50 3.88
CA SER A 37 -6.84 -7.45 4.99
C SER A 37 -5.93 -6.88 6.08
N ILE A 38 -4.78 -6.33 5.69
CA ILE A 38 -3.80 -5.74 6.62
C ILE A 38 -4.42 -4.53 7.33
N ALA A 39 -5.09 -3.64 6.62
CA ALA A 39 -5.78 -2.51 7.25
C ALA A 39 -6.85 -2.97 8.26
N ALA A 40 -7.60 -4.03 7.95
CA ALA A 40 -8.57 -4.60 8.88
C ALA A 40 -7.91 -5.27 10.10
N GLU A 41 -6.77 -5.92 9.92
CA GLU A 41 -5.99 -6.52 11.00
C GLU A 41 -5.43 -5.47 11.96
N VAL A 42 -4.79 -4.42 11.45
CA VAL A 42 -4.27 -3.32 12.27
C VAL A 42 -5.39 -2.61 13.03
N ASN A 43 -6.54 -2.38 12.39
CA ASN A 43 -7.72 -1.82 13.06
C ASN A 43 -8.23 -2.69 14.22
N ARG A 44 -8.04 -4.02 14.15
CA ARG A 44 -8.41 -4.95 15.24
C ARG A 44 -7.36 -4.99 16.35
N ALA A 45 -6.07 -4.87 16.01
CA ALA A 45 -4.96 -5.02 16.95
C ALA A 45 -4.65 -3.74 17.74
N VAL A 46 -4.83 -2.56 17.13
CA VAL A 46 -4.39 -1.28 17.69
C VAL A 46 -5.58 -0.40 18.07
N GLU A 47 -6.14 0.29 17.07
CA GLU A 47 -7.26 1.20 17.19
C GLU A 47 -8.02 1.18 15.87
N ASN A 48 -9.35 1.14 15.93
CA ASN A 48 -10.14 1.13 14.71
C ASN A 48 -10.42 2.56 14.23
N ILE A 49 -9.64 3.01 13.24
CA ILE A 49 -9.86 4.31 12.56
C ILE A 49 -10.64 4.15 11.24
N GLY A 50 -11.18 2.95 11.00
CA GLY A 50 -11.93 2.60 9.80
C GLY A 50 -11.08 2.63 8.54
N ALA A 51 -11.68 3.12 7.44
CA ALA A 51 -11.05 3.16 6.12
C ALA A 51 -9.81 4.07 6.04
N ARG A 52 -9.61 4.98 7.00
CA ARG A 52 -8.41 5.84 7.06
C ARG A 52 -7.13 5.03 7.21
N ARG A 53 -7.20 3.82 7.76
CA ARG A 53 -6.07 2.90 7.87
C ARG A 53 -5.47 2.51 6.51
N LEU A 54 -6.26 2.57 5.44
CA LEU A 54 -5.77 2.27 4.09
C LEU A 54 -4.69 3.25 3.62
N TYR A 55 -4.69 4.49 4.13
CA TYR A 55 -3.68 5.49 3.78
C TYR A 55 -2.30 5.08 4.30
N THR A 56 -2.19 4.82 5.61
CA THR A 56 -0.92 4.46 6.25
C THR A 56 -0.38 3.12 5.75
N VAL A 57 -1.28 2.15 5.50
CA VAL A 57 -0.88 0.86 4.89
C VAL A 57 -0.33 1.04 3.48
N LEU A 58 -0.97 1.84 2.63
CA LEU A 58 -0.46 2.10 1.28
C LEU A 58 0.85 2.88 1.28
N GLU A 59 0.95 3.91 2.13
CA GLU A 59 2.18 4.69 2.28
C GLU A 59 3.35 3.78 2.66
N ARG A 60 3.14 2.86 3.59
CA ARG A 60 4.16 1.89 3.97
C ARG A 60 4.53 0.92 2.85
N VAL A 61 3.56 0.45 2.08
CA VAL A 61 3.78 -0.45 0.93
C VAL A 61 4.58 0.24 -0.19
N PHE A 62 4.38 1.54 -0.36
CA PHE A 62 5.03 2.32 -1.42
C PHE A 62 6.30 3.05 -0.97
N GLU A 63 6.66 3.02 0.31
CA GLU A 63 7.78 3.78 0.87
C GLU A 63 9.09 3.56 0.08
N GLU A 64 9.52 2.31 -0.05
CA GLU A 64 10.76 1.97 -0.76
C GLU A 64 10.68 2.26 -2.26
N LEU A 65 9.52 1.96 -2.87
CA LEU A 65 9.32 2.22 -4.30
C LEU A 65 9.36 3.71 -4.60
N SER A 66 8.73 4.53 -3.76
CA SER A 66 8.70 5.99 -3.93
C SER A 66 10.10 6.60 -3.75
N PHE A 67 10.89 6.06 -2.83
CA PHE A 67 12.29 6.48 -2.66
C PHE A 67 13.15 6.13 -3.88
N ALA A 68 12.96 4.93 -4.45
CA ALA A 68 13.73 4.47 -5.61
C ALA A 68 13.14 4.89 -6.97
N ALA A 69 11.97 5.52 -7.00
CA ALA A 69 11.22 5.82 -8.23
C ALA A 69 12.02 6.66 -9.25
N PRO A 70 12.77 7.72 -8.85
CA PRO A 70 13.54 8.51 -9.80
C PRO A 70 14.60 7.71 -10.58
N ASP A 71 15.14 6.64 -9.97
CA ASP A 71 16.12 5.75 -10.58
C ASP A 71 15.48 4.59 -11.38
N ARG A 72 14.15 4.51 -11.40
CA ARG A 72 13.37 3.41 -11.99
C ARG A 72 12.48 3.85 -13.16
N ALA A 73 12.71 5.03 -13.72
CA ALA A 73 12.00 5.52 -14.90
C ALA A 73 11.92 4.46 -16.02
N GLY A 74 10.73 4.28 -16.58
CA GLY A 74 10.44 3.30 -17.63
C GLY A 74 10.17 1.87 -17.13
N GLN A 75 10.25 1.60 -15.82
CA GLN A 75 9.91 0.29 -15.26
C GLN A 75 8.41 0.13 -15.01
N ALA A 76 7.97 -1.12 -14.99
CA ALA A 76 6.62 -1.51 -14.58
C ALA A 76 6.66 -2.32 -13.29
N VAL A 77 5.82 -1.94 -12.33
CA VAL A 77 5.67 -2.62 -11.03
C VAL A 77 4.25 -3.15 -10.90
N VAL A 78 4.15 -4.41 -10.51
CA VAL A 78 2.88 -5.08 -10.21
C VAL A 78 2.78 -5.22 -8.69
N VAL A 79 1.74 -4.63 -8.12
CA VAL A 79 1.40 -4.74 -6.70
C VAL A 79 0.43 -5.91 -6.53
N ASP A 80 1.00 -7.09 -6.28
CA ASP A 80 0.28 -8.31 -5.95
C ASP A 80 0.29 -8.60 -4.44
N ALA A 81 -0.30 -9.72 -4.01
CA ALA A 81 -0.32 -10.07 -2.59
C ALA A 81 1.10 -10.24 -2.01
N ALA A 82 2.02 -10.85 -2.76
CA ALA A 82 3.39 -11.10 -2.30
C ALA A 82 4.18 -9.80 -2.14
N TYR A 83 4.00 -8.84 -3.04
CA TYR A 83 4.56 -7.50 -2.93
C TYR A 83 4.09 -6.84 -1.62
N VAL A 84 2.78 -6.83 -1.38
CA VAL A 84 2.19 -6.22 -0.18
C VAL A 84 2.70 -6.89 1.10
N GLU A 85 2.72 -8.23 1.14
CA GLU A 85 3.24 -8.99 2.28
C GLU A 85 4.72 -8.72 2.53
N THR A 86 5.53 -8.61 1.49
CA THR A 86 6.96 -8.33 1.63
C THR A 86 7.18 -6.92 2.17
N SER A 87 6.47 -5.92 1.66
CA SER A 87 6.59 -4.53 2.10
C SER A 87 6.11 -4.30 3.54
N ILE A 88 5.15 -5.09 4.02
CA ILE A 88 4.58 -4.98 5.38
C ILE A 88 5.27 -5.95 6.37
N GLY A 89 5.78 -7.08 5.87
CA GLY A 89 6.17 -8.25 6.65
C GLY A 89 7.30 -8.03 7.64
N ASP A 90 8.13 -7.00 7.43
CA ASP A 90 9.16 -6.61 8.41
C ASP A 90 8.58 -5.76 9.55
N LEU A 91 7.45 -5.08 9.34
CA LEU A 91 6.80 -4.22 10.33
C LEU A 91 5.78 -4.98 11.19
N ALA A 92 5.04 -5.92 10.58
CA ALA A 92 4.05 -6.77 11.26
C ALA A 92 4.67 -7.70 12.32
N ARG A 93 5.97 -8.01 12.22
CA ARG A 93 6.69 -8.84 13.22
C ARG A 93 6.90 -8.14 14.56
N SER A 94 6.71 -6.82 14.63
CA SER A 94 6.78 -6.06 15.87
C SER A 94 5.45 -5.39 16.13
N ALA A 95 4.59 -6.01 16.95
CA ALA A 95 3.29 -5.48 17.33
C ALA A 95 3.38 -4.02 17.86
N ASP A 96 4.48 -3.68 18.55
CA ASP A 96 4.73 -2.32 19.02
C ASP A 96 4.94 -1.30 17.89
N LEU A 97 5.63 -1.66 16.80
CA LEU A 97 5.92 -0.72 15.70
C LEU A 97 4.66 -0.44 14.88
N SER A 98 3.80 -1.45 14.70
CA SER A 98 2.49 -1.26 14.07
C SER A 98 1.62 -0.23 14.80
N ARG A 99 1.82 -0.05 16.11
CA ARG A 99 1.09 0.90 16.95
C ARG A 99 1.49 2.36 16.72
N TYR A 100 2.72 2.60 16.27
CA TYR A 100 3.28 3.95 16.09
C TYR A 100 3.35 4.37 14.61
N VAL A 101 3.38 3.42 13.69
CA VAL A 101 3.65 3.67 12.26
C VAL A 101 2.44 3.38 11.36
N LEU A 102 1.49 2.52 11.78
CA LEU A 102 0.34 2.12 10.97
C LEU A 102 -1.00 2.54 11.52
#